data_AF-A0AA39UCM5-F1
#
_entry.id   AF-A0AA39UCM5-F1
#
_cell.length_a   1.000
_cell.length_b   1.000
_cell.length_c   1.000
_cell.angle_alpha   90.00
_cell.angle_beta   90.00
_cell.angle_gamma   90.00
#
_symmetry.space_group_name_H-M   'P 1'
#
loop_
_entity.id
_entity.type
_entity.pdbx_description
1 polymer ?
#
loop_
_entity_poly.entity_id
_entity_poly.type
_entity_poly.pdbx_seq_one_letter_code
_entity_poly.pdbx_strand_id
1 'polypeptide(L)'
;YVIAGTPTTNIVYSFSDIGDNAMILIPAPNAPDTRPKYHISSVRVILNTGAVVEAYTAIRRGATQEGPMVGDFECVLNFAR
;
A
#
# COMPACT_ATOMS: atom_id res chain seq x y z
N TYR A 1 18.55 -13.06 5.41
CA TYR A 1 18.53 -12.00 4.38
C TYR A 1 18.50 -12.69 3.03
N VAL A 2 17.32 -12.83 2.41
CA VAL A 2 17.24 -13.31 1.01
C VAL A 2 17.36 -12.06 0.16
N ILE A 3 18.38 -12.00 -0.70
CA ILE A 3 18.59 -10.92 -1.66
C ILE A 3 17.24 -10.62 -2.32
N ALA A 4 16.72 -9.41 -2.14
CA ALA A 4 15.52 -8.99 -2.85
C ALA A 4 15.91 -8.97 -4.33
N GLY A 5 15.56 -10.02 -5.05
CA GLY A 5 15.89 -10.16 -6.47
C GLY A 5 15.29 -8.99 -7.22
N THR A 6 16.13 -8.21 -7.88
CA THR A 6 15.67 -7.18 -8.81
C THR A 6 14.84 -7.87 -9.89
N PRO A 7 13.59 -7.44 -10.11
CA PRO A 7 12.78 -8.03 -11.17
C PRO A 7 13.52 -7.89 -12.51
N THR A 8 13.80 -9.02 -13.16
CA THR A 8 14.40 -9.05 -14.50
C THR A 8 13.33 -8.97 -15.60
N THR A 9 12.06 -9.05 -15.19
CA THR A 9 10.87 -8.96 -16.04
C THR A 9 9.83 -8.11 -15.33
N ASN A 10 8.88 -7.56 -16.09
CA ASN A 10 7.74 -6.86 -15.51
C ASN A 10 6.88 -7.85 -14.70
N ILE A 11 6.61 -7.51 -13.44
CA ILE A 11 5.71 -8.27 -12.58
C ILE A 11 4.41 -7.49 -12.45
N VAL A 12 3.30 -8.14 -12.79
CA VAL A 12 1.96 -7.58 -12.57
C VAL A 12 1.50 -7.95 -11.16
N TYR A 13 1.01 -6.95 -10.44
CA TYR A 13 0.45 -7.11 -9.10
C TYR A 13 -1.04 -6.77 -9.11
N SER A 14 -1.80 -7.44 -8.26
CA SER A 14 -3.17 -7.09 -7.90
C SER A 14 -3.25 -6.62 -6.46
N PHE A 15 -4.23 -5.78 -6.16
CA PHE A 15 -4.58 -5.40 -4.81
C PHE A 15 -5.50 -6.45 -4.20
N SER A 16 -5.21 -6.88 -2.96
CA SER A 16 -6.08 -7.77 -2.20
C SER A 16 -7.23 -7.01 -1.53
N ASP A 17 -8.34 -7.69 -1.32
CA ASP A 17 -9.47 -7.21 -0.50
C ASP A 17 -9.38 -7.79 0.92
N ILE A 18 -8.50 -7.24 1.75
CA ILE A 18 -8.33 -7.69 3.16
C ILE A 18 -9.05 -6.78 4.16
N GLY A 19 -9.68 -5.71 3.68
CA GLY A 19 -10.46 -4.77 4.49
C GLY A 19 -10.43 -3.33 3.95
N ASP A 20 -11.27 -2.48 4.53
CA ASP A 20 -11.56 -1.14 4.00
C ASP A 20 -10.34 -0.19 3.98
N ASN A 21 -9.37 -0.43 4.85
CA ASN A 21 -8.23 0.47 5.08
C ASN A 21 -6.87 -0.19 4.81
N ALA A 22 -6.86 -1.41 4.28
CA ALA A 22 -5.62 -2.13 4.03
C ALA A 22 -5.72 -3.00 2.77
N MET A 23 -4.61 -3.06 2.04
CA MET A 23 -4.46 -3.91 0.87
C MET A 23 -3.06 -4.52 0.84
N ILE A 24 -2.94 -5.72 0.29
CA ILE A 24 -1.68 -6.39 0.03
C ILE A 24 -1.47 -6.43 -1.48
N LEU A 25 -0.25 -6.13 -1.93
CA LEU A 25 0.16 -6.36 -3.32
C LEU A 25 0.50 -7.84 -3.53
N ILE A 26 -0.37 -8.52 -4.26
CA ILE A 26 -0.28 -9.93 -4.60
C ILE A 26 0.29 -10.05 -6.02
N PRO A 27 1.46 -10.69 -6.21
CA PRO A 27 1.99 -10.97 -7.54
C PRO A 27 1.12 -11.98 -8.30
N ALA A 28 1.13 -11.91 -9.64
CA ALA A 28 0.46 -12.90 -10.48
C ALA A 28 0.94 -14.34 -10.18
N PRO A 29 0.09 -15.38 -10.33
CA PRO A 29 0.46 -16.77 -10.01
C PRO A 29 1.63 -17.33 -10.81
N ASN A 30 1.90 -16.76 -11.99
CA ASN A 30 2.99 -17.12 -12.88
C ASN A 30 4.26 -16.28 -12.64
N ALA A 31 4.27 -15.40 -11.64
CA ALA A 31 5.46 -14.61 -11.30
C ALA A 31 6.57 -15.51 -10.72
N PRO A 32 7.85 -15.19 -10.97
CA PRO A 32 8.98 -15.94 -10.40
C PRO A 32 8.99 -16.00 -8.87
N ASP A 33 8.36 -15.01 -8.21
CA ASP A 33 8.17 -14.97 -6.76
C ASP A 33 6.72 -14.60 -6.47
N THR A 34 5.98 -15.55 -5.91
CA THR A 34 4.54 -15.41 -5.62
C THR A 34 4.25 -14.90 -4.21
N ARG A 35 5.29 -14.60 -3.41
CA ARG A 35 5.09 -14.09 -2.05
C ARG A 35 4.60 -12.63 -2.10
N PRO A 36 3.59 -12.26 -1.28
CA PRO A 36 3.13 -10.89 -1.24
C PRO A 36 4.23 -9.93 -0.79
N LYS A 37 4.34 -8.81 -1.48
CA LYS A 37 5.53 -7.93 -1.38
C LYS A 37 5.32 -6.73 -0.50
N TYR A 38 4.12 -6.19 -0.49
CA TYR A 38 3.83 -4.94 0.21
C TYR A 38 2.46 -4.98 0.88
N HIS A 39 2.42 -4.39 2.06
CA HIS A 39 1.22 -4.07 2.81
C HIS A 39 1.02 -2.56 2.72
N ILE A 40 -0.15 -2.17 2.22
CA ILE A 40 -0.52 -0.78 1.99
C ILE A 40 -1.67 -0.47 2.94
N SER A 41 -1.45 0.41 3.89
CA SER A 41 -2.45 0.86 4.85
C SER A 41 -2.85 2.28 4.53
N SER A 42 -4.15 2.56 4.42
CA SER A 42 -4.70 3.91 4.31
C SER A 42 -5.33 4.31 5.64
N VAL A 43 -4.98 5.48 6.15
CA VAL A 43 -5.59 6.10 7.32
C VAL A 43 -6.27 7.37 6.88
N ARG A 44 -7.60 7.42 7.03
CA ARG A 44 -8.39 8.61 6.74
C ARG A 44 -8.57 9.45 8.00
N VAL A 45 -8.11 10.69 7.95
CA VAL A 45 -8.31 11.69 8.99
C VAL A 45 -9.34 12.70 8.49
N ILE A 46 -10.46 12.80 9.21
CA ILE A 46 -11.47 13.83 8.97
C ILE A 46 -11.14 15.00 9.89
N LEU A 47 -10.67 16.12 9.31
CA LEU A 47 -10.45 17.33 10.07
C LEU A 47 -11.81 17.99 10.35
N ASN A 48 -12.08 18.33 11.61
CA ASN A 48 -13.35 18.93 12.07
C ASN A 48 -13.70 20.26 11.36
N THR A 49 -12.80 20.82 10.56
CA THR A 49 -13.00 22.03 9.77
C THR A 49 -13.69 21.77 8.42
N GLY A 50 -14.60 20.80 8.33
CA GLY A 50 -15.69 20.70 7.34
C GLY A 50 -15.33 20.70 5.84
N ALA A 51 -14.06 20.81 5.46
CA ALA A 51 -13.62 21.08 4.09
C ALA A 51 -12.31 20.39 3.73
N VAL A 52 -11.68 19.65 4.65
CA VAL A 52 -10.42 18.94 4.39
C VAL A 52 -10.51 17.51 4.91
N VAL A 53 -10.27 16.56 4.00
CA VAL A 53 -10.05 15.15 4.33
C VAL A 53 -8.61 14.83 3.96
N GLU A 54 -7.82 14.40 4.94
CA GLU A 54 -6.46 13.91 4.72
C GLU A 54 -6.49 12.38 4.75
N ALA A 55 -5.81 11.74 3.80
CA ALA A 55 -5.58 10.32 3.79
C ALA A 55 -4.08 10.05 3.71
N TYR A 56 -3.55 9.39 4.73
CA TYR A 56 -2.16 8.97 4.80
C TYR A 56 -2.08 7.52 4.38
N THR A 57 -1.33 7.23 3.31
CA THR A 57 -1.11 5.86 2.88
C THR A 57 0.32 5.45 3.17
N ALA A 58 0.51 4.41 3.98
CA ALA A 58 1.80 3.87 4.34
C ALA A 58 2.04 2.53 3.65
N ILE A 59 3.22 2.39 3.03
CA ILE A 59 3.65 1.20 2.31
C ILE A 59 4.74 0.51 3.14
N ARG A 60 4.49 -0.75 3.49
CA ARG A 60 5.40 -1.59 4.28
C ARG A 60 5.82 -2.82 3.50
N ARG A 61 7.06 -3.27 3.70
CA ARG A 61 7.60 -4.47 3.07
C ARG A 61 6.99 -5.73 3.71
N GLY A 62 6.63 -6.68 2.87
CA GLY A 62 5.96 -7.93 3.26
C GLY A 62 4.45 -7.81 3.22
N ALA A 63 3.77 -8.79 3.79
CA ALA A 63 2.30 -8.89 3.79
C ALA A 63 1.66 -8.39 5.10
N THR A 64 2.42 -7.69 5.95
CA THR A 64 2.01 -7.36 7.32
C THR A 64 2.10 -5.86 7.61
N GLN A 65 1.23 -5.38 8.49
CA GLN A 65 1.25 -4.02 9.00
C GLN A 65 2.49 -3.71 9.87
N GLU A 66 3.19 -4.73 10.35
CA GLU A 66 4.40 -4.60 11.19
C GLU A 66 5.70 -4.60 10.35
N GLY A 67 5.57 -4.72 9.02
CA GLY A 67 6.72 -4.72 8.12
C GLY A 67 7.47 -3.38 8.13
N PRO A 68 8.77 -3.37 7.76
CA PRO A 68 9.51 -2.12 7.61
C PRO A 68 8.83 -1.17 6.63
N MET A 69 8.62 0.09 7.03
CA MET A 69 8.10 1.13 6.17
C MET A 69 9.10 1.43 5.05
N VAL A 70 8.60 1.46 3.81
CA VAL A 70 9.43 1.66 2.60
C VAL A 70 8.97 2.86 1.77
N GLY A 71 7.85 3.47 2.14
CA GLY A 71 7.34 4.68 1.52
C GLY A 71 5.95 5.02 2.03
N ASP A 72 5.52 6.21 1.67
CA ASP A 72 4.23 6.77 2.00
C ASP A 72 3.80 7.79 0.94
N PHE A 73 2.51 8.10 0.95
CA PHE A 73 1.98 9.24 0.22
C PHE A 73 0.77 9.80 0.96
N GLU A 74 0.62 11.11 0.86
CA GLU A 74 -0.49 11.85 1.42
C GLU A 74 -1.44 12.28 0.30
N CYS A 75 -2.73 12.09 0.53
CA CYS A 75 -3.78 12.62 -0.32
C CYS A 75 -4.61 13.62 0.49
N VAL A 76 -4.60 14.87 0.05
CA VAL A 76 -5.41 15.93 0.66
C VAL A 76 -6.56 16.24 -0.29
N LEU A 77 -7.77 15.94 0.16
CA LEU A 77 -9.01 16.37 -0.50
C LEU A 77 -9.40 17.73 0.08
N ASN A 78 -9.25 18.76 -0.74
CA ASN A 78 -9.71 20.11 -0.42
C ASN A 78 -11.06 20.35 -1.10
N PHE A 79 -12.11 20.50 -0.29
CA PHE A 79 -13.42 20.87 -0.78
C PHE A 79 -13.45 22.40 -0.92
N ALA A 80 -13.08 22.90 -2.11
CA ALA A 80 -13.34 24.28 -2.47
C ALA A 80 -14.86 24.52 -2.44
N ARG A 81 -15.29 25.54 -1.69
CA ARG A 81 -16.67 26.02 -1.65
C ARG A 81 -17.08 26.67 -2.97
#